data_AF-A0A4U9RDT1-F1
#
_entry.id   AF-A0A4U9RDT1-F1
#
_cell.length_a   1.000
_cell.length_b   1.000
_cell.length_c   1.000
_cell.angle_alpha   90.00
_cell.angle_beta   90.00
_cell.angle_gamma   90.00
#
_symmetry.space_group_name_H-M   'P 1'
#
loop_
_entity.id
_entity.type
_entity.pdbx_description
1 polymer ?
#
loop_
_entity_poly.entity_id
_entity_poly.type
_entity_poly.pdbx_seq_one_letter_code
_entity_poly.pdbx_strand_id
1 'polypeptide(L)'
;MADSIFSVRVDEEIKLKFNETAKSLGINNKEFMEELMSFYELHKVSEESTLNVQSDINELQHITKRMIDIYINLVEGVKVLDNEKEDKQRKALDEQYKEITKLKNELDIEKSNSEELRNKIEVINKEKVTIDNKLKEQEEINNSFKSLKSMLEDKIKELEERLKKNGNVSEELKKVKESLKQNEEEKNHLMNLMNSYKEENSELKVKLQKAESEAGLIKNSLKKEYEERVELIKEKESLEKNRIILELKESNYEKISVIEKELNTKLIELIEQNTMANNRIKELQDEIKKLIK
;
A
#
# COMPACT_ATOMS: atom_id res chain seq x y z
N MET A 1 2.95 45.16 -136.81
CA MET A 1 2.77 46.46 -137.48
C MET A 1 3.44 47.51 -136.61
N ALA A 2 4.01 48.59 -137.19
CA ALA A 2 4.63 49.63 -136.37
C ALA A 2 3.54 50.39 -135.59
N ASP A 3 3.67 50.47 -134.27
CA ASP A 3 2.73 51.22 -133.41
C ASP A 3 2.79 52.71 -133.80
N SER A 4 1.67 53.23 -134.32
CA SER A 4 1.48 54.64 -134.66
C SER A 4 0.74 55.35 -133.53
N ILE A 5 1.19 56.54 -133.14
CA ILE A 5 0.55 57.32 -132.09
C ILE A 5 -0.68 58.04 -132.67
N PHE A 6 -1.86 57.73 -132.12
CA PHE A 6 -3.10 58.45 -132.37
C PHE A 6 -3.48 59.25 -131.12
N SER A 7 -3.63 60.57 -131.25
CA SER A 7 -4.01 61.45 -130.15
C SER A 7 -5.20 62.33 -130.54
N VAL A 8 -6.25 62.32 -129.72
CA VAL A 8 -7.44 63.14 -129.90
C VAL A 8 -7.61 64.05 -128.69
N ARG A 9 -8.01 65.30 -128.92
CA ARG A 9 -8.39 66.22 -127.84
C ARG A 9 -9.83 65.91 -127.43
N VAL A 10 -10.02 65.46 -126.20
CA VAL A 10 -11.33 65.20 -125.61
C VAL A 10 -11.52 66.10 -124.40
N ASP A 11 -12.78 66.41 -124.09
CA ASP A 11 -13.13 67.21 -122.92
C ASP A 11 -12.93 66.40 -121.63
N GLU A 12 -12.79 67.13 -120.53
CA GLU A 12 -12.37 66.58 -119.24
C GLU A 12 -13.35 65.54 -118.67
N GLU A 13 -14.65 65.71 -118.95
CA GLU A 13 -15.69 64.77 -118.55
C GLU A 13 -15.55 63.40 -119.25
N ILE A 14 -15.27 63.40 -120.56
CA ILE A 14 -15.07 62.17 -121.33
C ILE A 14 -13.81 61.47 -120.87
N LYS A 15 -12.74 62.23 -120.63
CA LYS A 15 -11.47 61.69 -120.11
C LYS A 15 -11.66 61.02 -118.76
N LEU A 16 -12.47 61.59 -117.86
CA LEU A 16 -12.77 60.99 -116.56
C LEU A 16 -13.56 59.69 -116.70
N LYS A 17 -14.67 59.70 -117.44
CA LYS A 17 -15.49 58.50 -117.71
C LYS A 17 -14.67 57.38 -118.36
N PHE A 18 -13.80 57.73 -119.29
CA PHE A 18 -12.92 56.79 -119.97
C PHE A 18 -11.96 56.10 -118.99
N ASN A 19 -11.27 56.87 -118.14
CA ASN A 19 -10.32 56.35 -117.17
C ASN A 19 -11.00 55.54 -116.05
N GLU A 20 -12.18 55.96 -115.58
CA GLU A 20 -12.93 55.24 -114.54
C GLU A 20 -13.42 53.88 -115.04
N THR A 21 -13.92 53.84 -116.28
CA THR A 21 -14.42 52.59 -116.88
C THR A 21 -13.28 51.61 -117.15
N ALA A 22 -12.14 52.09 -117.66
CA ALA A 22 -10.94 51.27 -117.84
C ALA A 22 -10.46 50.67 -116.49
N LYS A 23 -10.46 51.49 -115.42
CA LYS A 23 -10.11 51.02 -114.07
C LYS A 23 -11.10 50.01 -113.51
N SER A 24 -12.40 50.17 -113.73
CA SER A 24 -13.40 49.21 -113.24
C SER A 24 -13.29 47.84 -113.92
N LEU A 25 -12.85 47.83 -115.18
CA LEU A 25 -12.57 46.60 -115.95
C LEU A 25 -11.16 46.04 -115.66
N GLY A 26 -10.30 46.78 -114.96
CA GLY A 26 -8.95 46.38 -114.60
C GLY A 26 -7.94 46.40 -115.76
N ILE A 27 -8.26 47.10 -116.86
CA ILE A 27 -7.47 47.16 -118.09
C ILE A 27 -6.84 48.54 -118.30
N ASN A 28 -5.80 48.60 -119.13
CA ASN A 28 -5.15 49.88 -119.44
C ASN A 28 -5.92 50.67 -120.52
N ASN A 29 -5.62 51.96 -120.66
CA ASN A 29 -6.35 52.83 -121.59
C ASN A 29 -6.20 52.43 -123.08
N LYS A 30 -5.11 51.75 -123.46
CA LYS A 30 -4.91 51.24 -124.82
C LYS A 30 -5.82 50.03 -125.07
N GLU A 31 -5.81 49.07 -124.15
CA GLU A 31 -6.68 47.88 -124.18
C GLU A 31 -8.16 48.29 -124.19
N PHE A 32 -8.54 49.30 -123.39
CA PHE A 32 -9.91 49.80 -123.39
C PHE A 32 -10.31 50.47 -124.72
N MET A 33 -9.40 51.20 -125.38
CA MET A 33 -9.66 51.72 -126.74
C MET A 33 -9.81 50.59 -127.77
N GLU A 34 -9.00 49.54 -127.68
CA GLU A 34 -9.08 48.37 -128.58
C GLU A 34 -10.40 47.62 -128.38
N GLU A 35 -10.87 47.50 -127.14
CA GLU A 35 -12.16 46.87 -126.81
C GLU A 35 -13.35 47.71 -127.28
N LEU A 36 -13.29 49.04 -127.13
CA LEU A 36 -14.31 49.95 -127.66
C LEU A 36 -14.37 49.94 -129.20
N MET A 37 -13.21 49.91 -129.87
CA MET A 37 -13.14 49.79 -131.33
C MET A 37 -13.71 48.46 -131.79
N SER A 38 -13.36 47.36 -131.11
CA SER A 38 -13.91 46.03 -131.40
C SER A 38 -15.43 46.00 -131.20
N PHE A 39 -15.93 46.61 -130.12
CA PHE A 39 -17.36 46.71 -129.84
C PHE A 39 -18.10 47.55 -130.89
N TYR A 40 -17.52 48.68 -131.31
CA TYR A 40 -18.07 49.54 -132.35
C TYR A 40 -18.07 48.86 -133.73
N GLU A 41 -16.99 48.14 -134.08
CA GLU A 41 -16.93 47.34 -135.31
C GLU A 41 -17.98 46.23 -135.30
N LEU A 42 -18.16 45.54 -134.16
CA LEU A 42 -19.17 44.51 -134.00
C LEU A 42 -20.59 45.11 -134.15
N HIS A 43 -20.85 46.28 -133.56
CA HIS A 43 -22.13 46.99 -133.70
C HIS A 43 -22.37 47.46 -135.13
N LYS A 44 -21.36 47.97 -135.82
CA LYS A 44 -21.45 48.41 -137.22
C LYS A 44 -21.71 47.23 -138.17
N VAL A 45 -21.01 46.11 -137.98
CA VAL A 45 -21.29 44.86 -138.70
C VAL A 45 -22.71 44.39 -138.39
N SER A 46 -23.20 44.54 -137.16
CA SER A 46 -24.58 44.19 -136.78
C SER A 46 -25.64 45.04 -137.52
N GLU A 47 -25.39 46.34 -137.74
CA GLU A 47 -26.32 47.25 -138.42
C GLU A 47 -26.25 47.21 -139.96
N GLU A 48 -25.06 47.00 -140.54
CA GLU A 48 -24.85 47.03 -142.00
C GLU A 48 -25.01 45.65 -142.68
N SER A 49 -25.08 44.55 -141.92
CA SER A 49 -25.14 43.19 -142.48
C SER A 49 -26.55 42.75 -142.85
N THR A 50 -26.66 41.93 -143.90
CA THR A 50 -27.90 41.25 -144.32
C THR A 50 -28.58 40.53 -143.15
N LEU A 51 -29.91 40.56 -143.08
CA LEU A 51 -30.82 40.00 -142.05
C LEU A 51 -30.37 38.71 -141.32
N ASN A 52 -29.63 37.82 -141.99
CA ASN A 52 -29.14 36.56 -141.41
C ASN A 52 -27.99 36.74 -140.39
N VAL A 53 -27.04 37.65 -140.63
CA VAL A 53 -25.87 37.84 -139.74
C VAL A 53 -26.28 38.47 -138.42
N GLN A 54 -27.30 39.34 -138.43
CA GLN A 54 -27.82 39.96 -137.22
C GLN A 54 -28.51 38.95 -136.29
N SER A 55 -29.17 37.95 -136.87
CA SER A 55 -29.75 36.84 -136.11
C SER A 55 -28.67 36.04 -135.39
N ASP A 56 -27.58 35.71 -136.09
CA ASP A 56 -26.45 34.95 -135.54
C ASP A 56 -25.73 35.73 -134.42
N ILE A 57 -25.56 37.05 -134.59
CA ILE A 57 -24.98 37.94 -133.56
C ILE A 57 -25.87 37.96 -132.30
N ASN A 58 -27.19 38.05 -132.46
CA ASN A 58 -28.13 38.01 -131.33
C ASN A 58 -28.12 36.66 -130.60
N GLU A 59 -28.03 35.55 -131.35
CA GLU A 59 -27.91 34.21 -130.76
C GLU A 59 -26.61 34.04 -129.97
N LEU A 60 -25.48 34.51 -130.52
CA LEU A 60 -24.19 34.53 -129.81
C LEU A 60 -24.24 35.38 -128.54
N GLN A 61 -24.87 36.55 -128.58
CA GLN A 61 -25.08 37.39 -127.39
C GLN A 61 -25.96 36.68 -126.35
N HIS A 62 -26.99 35.97 -126.78
CA HIS A 62 -27.86 35.21 -125.89
C HIS A 62 -27.12 34.04 -125.22
N ILE A 63 -26.33 33.27 -125.98
CA ILE A 63 -25.48 32.19 -125.45
C ILE A 63 -24.45 32.76 -124.46
N THR A 64 -23.84 33.90 -124.79
CA THR A 64 -22.86 34.58 -123.92
C THR A 64 -23.50 35.03 -122.62
N LYS A 65 -24.68 35.66 -122.66
CA LYS A 65 -25.44 36.02 -121.46
C LYS A 65 -25.74 34.80 -120.59
N ARG A 66 -26.17 33.70 -121.21
CA ARG A 66 -26.44 32.45 -120.49
C ARG A 66 -25.18 31.86 -119.86
N MET A 67 -24.02 31.94 -120.52
CA MET A 67 -22.74 31.55 -119.92
C MET A 67 -22.38 32.41 -118.71
N ILE A 68 -22.60 33.73 -118.80
CA ILE A 68 -22.39 34.66 -117.68
C ILE A 68 -23.32 34.32 -116.50
N ASP A 69 -24.61 34.08 -116.75
CA ASP A 69 -25.59 33.72 -115.71
C ASP A 69 -25.20 32.39 -115.02
N ILE A 70 -24.74 31.38 -115.78
CA ILE A 70 -24.23 30.12 -115.23
C ILE A 70 -22.99 30.38 -114.36
N TYR A 71 -22.07 31.23 -114.81
CA TYR A 71 -20.88 31.57 -114.05
C TYR A 71 -21.20 32.31 -112.75
N ILE A 72 -22.13 33.28 -112.79
CA ILE A 72 -22.59 34.00 -111.60
C ILE A 72 -23.17 33.01 -110.58
N ASN A 73 -24.06 32.11 -111.01
CA ASN A 73 -24.66 31.10 -110.14
C ASN A 73 -23.62 30.14 -109.55
N LEU A 74 -22.60 29.75 -110.33
CA LEU A 74 -21.50 28.92 -109.82
C LEU A 74 -20.70 29.64 -108.74
N VAL A 75 -20.34 30.90 -108.96
CA VAL A 75 -19.59 31.72 -107.98
C VAL A 75 -20.42 31.94 -106.71
N GLU A 76 -21.71 32.21 -106.83
CA GLU A 76 -22.62 32.31 -105.68
C GLU A 76 -22.75 30.98 -104.93
N GLY A 77 -22.88 29.86 -105.65
CA GLY A 77 -22.91 28.53 -105.04
C GLY A 77 -21.64 28.20 -104.26
N VAL A 78 -20.46 28.55 -104.79
CA VAL A 78 -19.18 28.39 -104.09
C VAL A 78 -19.14 29.25 -102.82
N LYS A 79 -19.57 30.51 -102.90
CA LYS A 79 -19.64 31.40 -101.71
C LYS A 79 -20.56 30.84 -100.63
N VAL A 80 -21.71 30.29 -101.00
CA VAL A 80 -22.64 29.66 -100.04
C VAL A 80 -21.98 28.45 -99.37
N LEU A 81 -21.33 27.58 -100.14
CA LEU A 81 -20.64 26.41 -99.60
C LEU A 81 -19.48 26.78 -98.65
N ASP A 82 -18.71 27.81 -98.99
CA ASP A 82 -17.64 28.32 -98.12
C ASP A 82 -18.21 28.90 -96.82
N ASN A 83 -19.28 29.70 -96.88
CA ASN A 83 -19.96 30.23 -95.70
C ASN A 83 -20.51 29.11 -94.81
N GLU A 84 -21.14 28.07 -95.40
CA GLU A 84 -21.64 26.93 -94.64
C GLU A 84 -20.51 26.14 -93.96
N LYS A 85 -19.35 26.03 -94.62
CA LYS A 85 -18.16 25.37 -94.08
C LYS A 85 -17.58 26.18 -92.92
N GLU A 86 -17.44 27.50 -93.07
CA GLU A 86 -16.99 28.39 -91.99
C GLU A 86 -17.93 28.34 -90.79
N ASP A 87 -19.25 28.37 -91.01
CA ASP A 87 -20.24 28.26 -89.93
C ASP A 87 -20.17 26.92 -89.21
N LYS A 88 -19.99 25.80 -89.93
CA LYS A 88 -19.79 24.48 -89.33
C LYS A 88 -18.51 24.44 -88.49
N GLN A 89 -17.41 24.99 -89.00
CA GLN A 89 -16.14 25.05 -88.27
C GLN A 89 -16.27 25.91 -87.02
N ARG A 90 -16.91 27.08 -87.12
CA ARG A 90 -17.14 27.99 -85.99
C ARG A 90 -18.00 27.34 -84.91
N LYS A 91 -19.08 26.63 -85.27
CA LYS A 91 -19.92 25.89 -84.32
C LYS A 91 -19.13 24.79 -83.61
N ALA A 92 -18.35 24.01 -84.34
CA ALA A 92 -17.51 22.96 -83.75
C ALA A 92 -16.46 23.56 -82.78
N LEU A 93 -15.88 24.71 -83.14
CA LEU A 93 -14.93 25.43 -82.28
C LEU A 93 -15.61 25.90 -80.98
N ASP A 94 -16.80 26.50 -81.08
CA ASP A 94 -17.59 26.95 -79.92
C ASP A 94 -17.98 25.79 -78.99
N GLU A 95 -18.34 24.64 -79.54
CA GLU A 95 -18.64 23.43 -78.77
C GLU A 95 -17.40 22.93 -78.01
N GLN A 96 -16.25 22.86 -78.69
CA GLN A 96 -14.98 22.50 -78.05
C GLN A 96 -14.58 23.50 -76.96
N TYR A 97 -14.77 24.81 -77.17
CA TYR A 97 -14.48 25.81 -76.14
C TYR A 97 -15.39 25.66 -74.92
N LYS A 98 -16.68 25.36 -75.13
CA LYS A 98 -17.61 25.07 -74.01
C LYS A 98 -17.18 23.84 -73.24
N GLU A 99 -16.75 22.78 -73.94
CA GLU A 99 -16.29 21.55 -73.31
C GLU A 99 -14.98 21.76 -72.52
N ILE A 100 -14.00 22.46 -73.10
CA ILE A 100 -12.76 22.84 -72.42
C ILE A 100 -13.06 23.65 -71.15
N THR A 101 -14.02 24.58 -71.22
CA THR A 101 -14.39 25.42 -70.07
C THR A 101 -15.06 24.58 -68.97
N LYS A 102 -15.94 23.64 -69.34
CA LYS A 102 -16.55 22.70 -68.38
C LYS A 102 -15.49 21.83 -67.71
N LEU A 103 -14.59 21.21 -68.48
CA LEU A 103 -13.54 20.36 -67.95
C LEU A 103 -12.56 21.12 -67.05
N LYS A 104 -12.25 22.38 -67.37
CA LYS A 104 -11.43 23.24 -66.49
C LYS A 104 -12.12 23.51 -65.15
N ASN A 105 -13.42 23.83 -65.17
CA ASN A 105 -14.18 24.07 -63.95
C ASN A 105 -14.27 22.80 -63.09
N GLU A 106 -14.53 21.63 -63.70
CA GLU A 106 -14.53 20.35 -63.00
C GLU A 106 -13.16 20.02 -62.39
N LEU A 107 -12.08 20.28 -63.12
CA LEU A 107 -10.72 20.08 -62.63
C LEU A 107 -10.39 20.98 -61.42
N ASP A 108 -10.83 22.23 -61.44
CA ASP A 108 -10.59 23.16 -60.33
C ASP A 108 -11.40 22.77 -59.08
N ILE A 109 -12.65 22.31 -59.26
CA ILE A 109 -13.45 21.74 -58.16
C ILE A 109 -12.76 20.51 -57.57
N GLU A 110 -12.29 19.59 -58.43
CA GLU A 110 -11.64 18.36 -57.97
C GLU A 110 -10.32 18.63 -57.25
N LYS A 111 -9.54 19.62 -57.71
CA LYS A 111 -8.34 20.08 -57.00
C LYS A 111 -8.67 20.63 -55.61
N SER A 112 -9.70 21.48 -55.50
CA SER A 112 -10.16 22.03 -54.23
C SER A 112 -10.60 20.91 -53.28
N ASN A 113 -11.38 19.94 -53.77
CA ASN A 113 -11.80 18.77 -53.00
C ASN A 113 -10.60 17.93 -52.53
N SER A 114 -9.62 17.71 -53.41
CA SER A 114 -8.41 16.96 -53.06
C SER A 114 -7.59 17.68 -51.98
N GLU A 115 -7.54 19.00 -51.99
CA GLU A 115 -6.83 19.79 -50.98
C GLU A 115 -7.56 19.74 -49.63
N GLU A 116 -8.89 19.88 -49.62
CA GLU A 116 -9.70 19.70 -48.41
C GLU A 116 -9.55 18.30 -47.81
N LEU A 117 -9.55 17.26 -48.65
CA LEU A 117 -9.37 15.88 -48.20
C LEU A 117 -7.97 15.68 -47.60
N ARG A 118 -6.92 16.25 -48.19
CA ARG A 118 -5.57 16.21 -47.61
C ARG A 118 -5.53 16.88 -46.24
N ASN A 119 -6.14 18.05 -46.10
CA ASN A 119 -6.21 18.76 -44.81
C ASN A 119 -6.97 17.94 -43.76
N LYS A 120 -8.10 17.32 -44.12
CA LYS A 120 -8.84 16.42 -43.23
C LYS A 120 -8.00 15.22 -42.80
N ILE A 121 -7.26 14.60 -43.72
CA ILE A 121 -6.34 13.48 -43.41
C ILE A 121 -5.25 13.93 -42.43
N GLU A 122 -4.67 15.12 -42.60
CA GLU A 122 -3.66 15.65 -41.69
C GLU A 122 -4.21 15.87 -40.28
N VAL A 123 -5.42 16.42 -40.15
CA VAL A 123 -6.10 16.60 -38.86
C VAL A 123 -6.35 15.25 -38.19
N ILE A 124 -6.93 14.28 -38.92
CA ILE A 124 -7.19 12.93 -38.40
C ILE A 124 -5.89 12.26 -37.93
N ASN A 125 -4.79 12.43 -38.66
CA ASN A 125 -3.49 11.87 -38.26
C ASN A 125 -2.96 12.52 -36.97
N LYS A 126 -3.12 13.83 -36.79
CA LYS A 126 -2.75 14.51 -35.54
C LYS A 126 -3.61 14.03 -34.35
N GLU A 127 -4.90 13.86 -34.57
CA GLU A 127 -5.81 13.30 -33.56
C GLU A 127 -5.44 11.87 -33.20
N LYS A 128 -5.13 11.02 -34.19
CA LYS A 128 -4.67 9.65 -33.98
C LYS A 128 -3.42 9.59 -33.11
N VAL A 129 -2.40 10.40 -33.42
CA VAL A 129 -1.17 10.48 -32.61
C VAL A 129 -1.48 10.91 -31.17
N THR A 130 -2.41 11.85 -31.00
CA THR A 130 -2.84 12.33 -29.67
C THR A 130 -3.54 11.22 -28.88
N ILE A 131 -4.42 10.45 -29.53
CA ILE A 131 -5.12 9.31 -28.93
C ILE A 131 -4.12 8.20 -28.55
N ASP A 132 -3.17 7.88 -29.44
CA ASP A 132 -2.14 6.86 -29.18
C ASP A 132 -1.27 7.24 -27.96
N ASN A 133 -0.94 8.52 -27.79
CA ASN A 133 -0.22 9.00 -26.61
C ASN A 133 -1.05 8.86 -25.32
N LYS A 134 -2.33 9.26 -25.36
CA LYS A 134 -3.25 9.07 -24.22
C LYS A 134 -3.43 7.58 -23.86
N LEU A 135 -3.46 6.71 -24.86
CA LEU A 135 -3.56 5.27 -24.65
C LEU A 135 -2.33 4.75 -23.89
N LYS A 136 -1.12 5.16 -24.29
CA LYS A 136 0.13 4.80 -23.59
C LYS A 136 0.14 5.29 -22.15
N GLU A 137 -0.23 6.55 -21.91
CA GLU A 137 -0.35 7.11 -20.55
C GLU A 137 -1.34 6.28 -19.70
N GLN A 138 -2.48 5.89 -20.29
CA GLN A 138 -3.47 5.07 -19.60
C GLN A 138 -2.96 3.65 -19.30
N GLU A 139 -2.17 3.05 -20.21
CA GLU A 139 -1.51 1.76 -19.98
C GLU A 139 -0.50 1.83 -18.84
N GLU A 140 0.31 2.89 -18.77
CA GLU A 140 1.25 3.14 -17.67
C GLU A 140 0.52 3.28 -16.33
N ILE A 141 -0.55 4.07 -16.28
CA ILE A 141 -1.40 4.22 -15.11
C ILE A 141 -1.98 2.87 -14.70
N ASN A 142 -2.50 2.08 -15.64
CA ASN A 142 -3.07 0.77 -15.34
C ASN A 142 -2.01 -0.21 -14.79
N ASN A 143 -0.79 -0.17 -15.31
CA ASN A 143 0.32 -0.96 -14.79
C ASN A 143 0.70 -0.53 -13.36
N SER A 144 0.71 0.78 -13.06
CA SER A 144 0.91 1.28 -11.70
C SER A 144 -0.19 0.80 -10.74
N PHE A 145 -1.46 0.82 -11.17
CA PHE A 145 -2.58 0.32 -10.38
C PHE A 145 -2.48 -1.18 -10.12
N LYS A 146 -2.05 -1.98 -11.11
CA LYS A 146 -1.78 -3.41 -10.92
C LYS A 146 -0.68 -3.64 -9.89
N SER A 147 0.41 -2.88 -9.96
CA SER A 147 1.49 -2.97 -8.96
C SER A 147 1.00 -2.59 -7.56
N LEU A 148 0.20 -1.52 -7.44
CA LEU A 148 -0.39 -1.09 -6.18
C LEU A 148 -1.34 -2.15 -5.62
N LYS A 149 -2.18 -2.74 -6.48
CA LYS A 149 -3.09 -3.83 -6.10
C LYS A 149 -2.31 -5.03 -5.54
N SER A 150 -1.22 -5.44 -6.19
CA SER A 150 -0.36 -6.52 -5.70
C SER A 150 0.21 -6.21 -4.32
N MET A 151 0.72 -4.99 -4.12
CA MET A 151 1.23 -4.57 -2.79
C MET A 151 0.15 -4.58 -1.72
N LEU A 152 -1.09 -4.17 -2.04
CA LEU A 152 -2.21 -4.22 -1.11
C LEU A 152 -2.62 -5.66 -0.79
N GLU A 153 -2.64 -6.55 -1.78
CA GLU A 153 -2.93 -7.97 -1.57
C GLU A 153 -1.87 -8.62 -0.66
N ASP A 154 -0.59 -8.32 -0.87
CA ASP A 154 0.48 -8.80 0.00
C ASP A 154 0.36 -8.22 1.41
N LYS A 155 -0.03 -6.95 1.54
CA LYS A 155 -0.26 -6.32 2.84
C LYS A 155 -1.44 -6.94 3.60
N ILE A 156 -2.51 -7.28 2.88
CA ILE A 156 -3.67 -7.96 3.46
C ILE A 156 -3.25 -9.34 3.98
N LYS A 157 -2.51 -10.13 3.20
CA LYS A 157 -1.98 -11.43 3.66
C LYS A 157 -1.12 -11.28 4.92
N GLU A 158 -0.22 -10.29 4.95
CA GLU A 158 0.60 -10.02 6.13
C GLU A 158 -0.24 -9.67 7.37
N LEU A 159 -1.29 -8.86 7.19
CA LEU A 159 -2.21 -8.50 8.27
C LEU A 159 -3.02 -9.70 8.75
N GLU A 160 -3.51 -10.55 7.85
CA GLU A 160 -4.21 -11.79 8.20
C GLU A 160 -3.32 -12.74 9.01
N GLU A 161 -2.05 -12.89 8.63
CA GLU A 161 -1.08 -13.67 9.39
C GLU A 161 -0.84 -13.10 10.80
N ARG A 162 -0.68 -11.78 10.91
CA ARG A 162 -0.57 -11.10 12.21
C ARG A 162 -1.82 -11.29 13.06
N LEU A 163 -3.00 -11.24 12.45
CA LEU A 163 -4.28 -11.43 13.13
C LEU A 163 -4.40 -12.86 13.68
N LYS A 164 -4.00 -13.88 12.89
CA LYS A 164 -3.91 -15.27 13.36
C LYS A 164 -2.93 -15.42 14.53
N LYS A 165 -1.73 -14.82 14.43
CA LYS A 165 -0.75 -14.84 15.53
C LYS A 165 -1.31 -14.20 16.81
N ASN A 166 -1.98 -13.05 16.69
CA ASN A 166 -2.62 -12.39 17.84
C ASN A 166 -3.79 -13.22 18.40
N GLY A 167 -4.53 -13.94 17.56
CA GLY A 167 -5.55 -14.90 17.99
C GLY A 167 -4.97 -15.98 18.88
N ASN A 168 -3.86 -16.61 18.45
CA ASN A 168 -3.16 -17.63 19.24
C ASN A 168 -2.65 -17.07 20.58
N VAL A 169 -2.05 -15.87 20.57
CA VAL A 169 -1.60 -15.20 21.80
C VAL A 169 -2.77 -14.91 22.75
N SER A 170 -3.94 -14.54 22.22
CA SER A 170 -5.16 -14.34 23.02
C SER A 170 -5.63 -15.63 23.68
N GLU A 171 -5.58 -16.76 22.98
CA GLU A 171 -5.89 -18.08 23.55
C GLU A 171 -4.88 -18.50 24.63
N GLU A 172 -3.58 -18.29 24.38
CA GLU A 172 -2.54 -18.52 25.40
C GLU A 172 -2.76 -17.65 26.63
N LEU A 173 -3.09 -16.38 26.45
CA LEU A 173 -3.44 -15.46 27.54
C LEU A 173 -4.64 -15.96 28.36
N LYS A 174 -5.68 -16.50 27.70
CA LYS A 174 -6.81 -17.11 28.40
C LYS A 174 -6.36 -18.30 29.26
N LYS A 175 -5.56 -19.21 28.71
CA LYS A 175 -5.04 -20.39 29.44
C LYS A 175 -4.18 -19.98 30.64
N VAL A 176 -3.29 -18.99 30.47
CA VAL A 176 -2.48 -18.46 31.55
C VAL A 176 -3.36 -17.81 32.63
N LYS A 177 -4.39 -17.06 32.24
CA LYS A 177 -5.32 -16.42 33.18
C LYS A 177 -6.14 -17.45 33.97
N GLU A 178 -6.56 -18.53 33.34
CA GLU A 178 -7.22 -19.67 34.02
C GLU A 178 -6.27 -20.35 35.01
N SER A 179 -5.02 -20.61 34.60
CA SER A 179 -4.00 -21.20 35.47
C SER A 179 -3.65 -20.30 36.65
N LEU A 180 -3.59 -18.98 36.42
CA LEU A 180 -3.36 -17.98 37.48
C LEU A 180 -4.50 -18.01 38.51
N LYS A 181 -5.76 -18.08 38.04
CA LYS A 181 -6.92 -18.17 38.91
C LYS A 181 -6.89 -19.44 39.76
N GLN A 182 -6.53 -20.58 39.17
CA GLN A 182 -6.34 -21.83 39.91
C GLN A 182 -5.25 -21.71 40.98
N ASN A 183 -4.10 -21.13 40.63
CA ASN A 183 -3.02 -20.89 41.60
C ASN A 183 -3.42 -19.91 42.71
N GLU A 184 -4.25 -18.90 42.42
CA GLU A 184 -4.80 -18.00 43.44
C GLU A 184 -5.75 -18.74 44.40
N GLU A 185 -6.60 -19.63 43.88
CA GLU A 185 -7.48 -20.49 44.68
C GLU A 185 -6.66 -21.45 45.56
N GLU A 186 -5.63 -22.11 45.00
CA GLU A 186 -4.71 -22.97 45.75
C GLU A 186 -3.93 -22.19 46.83
N LYS A 187 -3.43 -21.00 46.50
CA LYS A 187 -2.76 -20.12 47.47
C LYS A 187 -3.70 -19.76 48.62
N ASN A 188 -4.95 -19.40 48.33
CA ASN A 188 -5.94 -19.09 49.36
C ASN A 188 -6.25 -20.32 50.22
N HIS A 189 -6.35 -21.51 49.61
CA HIS A 189 -6.53 -22.76 50.33
C HIS A 189 -5.36 -23.07 51.28
N LEU A 190 -4.12 -22.97 50.78
CA LEU A 190 -2.90 -23.14 51.57
C LEU A 190 -2.80 -22.11 52.70
N MET A 191 -3.20 -20.86 52.45
CA MET A 191 -3.20 -19.80 53.46
C MET A 191 -4.21 -20.09 54.57
N ASN A 192 -5.40 -20.58 54.23
CA ASN A 192 -6.39 -21.02 55.22
C ASN A 192 -5.89 -22.22 56.04
N LEU A 193 -5.29 -23.22 55.38
CA LEU A 193 -4.72 -24.37 56.05
C LEU A 193 -3.58 -23.96 57.00
N MET A 194 -2.70 -23.05 56.55
CA MET A 194 -1.62 -22.52 57.38
C MET A 194 -2.14 -21.75 58.60
N ASN A 195 -3.23 -20.99 58.45
CA ASN A 195 -3.87 -20.33 59.59
C ASN A 195 -4.44 -21.37 60.57
N SER A 196 -5.10 -22.43 60.09
CA SER A 196 -5.61 -23.49 60.96
C SER A 196 -4.48 -24.20 61.72
N TYR A 197 -3.36 -24.52 61.06
CA TYR A 197 -2.20 -25.08 61.75
C TYR A 197 -1.57 -24.10 62.74
N LYS A 198 -1.57 -22.80 62.44
CA LYS A 198 -1.08 -21.79 63.38
C LYS A 198 -1.96 -21.70 64.63
N GLU A 199 -3.28 -21.79 64.48
CA GLU A 199 -4.23 -21.86 65.58
C GLU A 199 -4.03 -23.13 66.41
N GLU A 200 -3.99 -24.31 65.78
CA GLU A 200 -3.75 -25.58 66.45
C GLU A 200 -2.42 -25.59 67.21
N ASN A 201 -1.36 -25.07 66.61
CA ASN A 201 -0.04 -24.97 67.26
C ASN A 201 -0.06 -23.99 68.45
N SER A 202 -0.87 -22.92 68.37
CA SER A 202 -1.08 -22.02 69.51
C SER A 202 -1.84 -22.69 70.66
N GLU A 203 -2.85 -23.52 70.35
CA GLU A 203 -3.57 -24.30 71.35
C GLU A 203 -2.69 -25.36 72.00
N LEU A 204 -1.89 -26.08 71.20
CA LEU A 204 -0.92 -27.06 71.69
C LEU A 204 0.10 -26.40 72.61
N LYS A 205 0.58 -25.19 72.26
CA LYS A 205 1.49 -24.43 73.13
C LYS A 205 0.85 -24.07 74.48
N VAL A 206 -0.43 -23.67 74.48
CA VAL A 206 -1.18 -23.42 75.73
C VAL A 206 -1.36 -24.71 76.54
N LYS A 207 -1.70 -25.83 75.89
CA LYS A 207 -1.83 -27.13 76.56
C LYS A 207 -0.51 -27.60 77.16
N LEU A 208 0.60 -27.44 76.43
CA LEU A 208 1.95 -27.76 76.91
C LEU A 208 2.30 -26.91 78.14
N GLN A 209 2.07 -25.60 78.08
CA GLN A 209 2.33 -24.70 79.21
C GLN A 209 1.50 -25.06 80.46
N LYS A 210 0.23 -25.47 80.28
CA LYS A 210 -0.59 -25.98 81.38
C LYS A 210 0.00 -27.26 81.97
N ALA A 211 0.34 -28.24 81.14
CA ALA A 211 0.96 -29.49 81.60
C ALA A 211 2.30 -29.25 82.31
N GLU A 212 3.13 -28.32 81.83
CA GLU A 212 4.37 -27.91 82.50
C GLU A 212 4.10 -27.27 83.86
N SER A 213 3.07 -26.42 83.98
CA SER A 213 2.68 -25.82 85.25
C SER A 213 2.15 -26.86 86.25
N GLU A 214 1.35 -27.81 85.79
CA GLU A 214 0.85 -28.94 86.60
C GLU A 214 2.00 -29.85 87.05
N ALA A 215 2.90 -30.21 86.15
CA ALA A 215 4.11 -30.97 86.48
C ALA A 215 5.00 -30.23 87.48
N GLY A 216 5.11 -28.90 87.36
CA GLY A 216 5.82 -28.04 88.31
C GLY A 216 5.17 -28.05 89.70
N LEU A 217 3.84 -27.97 89.79
CA LEU A 217 3.10 -28.08 91.04
C LEU A 217 3.29 -29.45 91.69
N ILE A 218 3.17 -30.53 90.92
CA ILE A 218 3.39 -31.91 91.41
C ILE A 218 4.83 -32.08 91.88
N LYS A 219 5.81 -31.59 91.12
CA LYS A 219 7.23 -31.65 91.53
C LYS A 219 7.46 -30.92 92.84
N ASN A 220 6.86 -29.76 93.03
CA ASN A 220 6.98 -28.98 94.26
C ASN A 220 6.27 -29.64 95.44
N SER A 221 5.08 -30.23 95.24
CA SER A 221 4.38 -30.96 96.29
C SER A 221 5.15 -32.21 96.71
N LEU A 222 5.68 -32.97 95.74
CA LEU A 222 6.54 -34.13 96.02
C LEU A 222 7.79 -33.69 96.79
N LYS A 223 8.44 -32.60 96.36
CA LYS A 223 9.62 -32.07 97.04
C LYS A 223 9.32 -31.72 98.49
N LYS A 224 8.16 -31.09 98.76
CA LYS A 224 7.71 -30.75 100.11
C LYS A 224 7.44 -32.01 100.96
N GLU A 225 6.75 -33.01 100.41
CA GLU A 225 6.56 -34.30 101.10
C GLU A 225 7.89 -34.99 101.41
N TYR A 226 8.86 -34.95 100.50
CA TYR A 226 10.19 -35.51 100.74
C TYR A 226 10.96 -34.72 101.82
N GLU A 227 10.87 -33.39 101.83
CA GLU A 227 11.47 -32.54 102.87
C GLU A 227 10.85 -32.84 104.25
N GLU A 228 9.51 -32.91 104.34
CA GLU A 228 8.79 -33.28 105.57
C GLU A 228 9.17 -34.70 106.05
N ARG A 229 9.32 -35.67 105.15
CA ARG A 229 9.80 -37.02 105.49
C ARG A 229 11.24 -37.02 106.01
N VAL A 230 12.13 -36.24 105.40
CA VAL A 230 13.52 -36.14 105.84
C VAL A 230 13.60 -35.52 107.23
N GLU A 231 12.76 -34.52 107.51
CA GLU A 231 12.69 -33.86 108.81
C GLU A 231 12.18 -34.83 109.90
N LEU A 232 11.13 -35.60 109.60
CA LEU A 232 10.65 -36.69 110.46
C LEU A 232 11.71 -37.76 110.75
N ILE A 233 12.53 -38.12 109.76
CA ILE A 233 13.63 -39.08 109.95
C ILE A 233 14.71 -38.48 110.86
N LYS A 234 15.10 -37.22 110.66
CA LYS A 234 16.06 -36.52 111.54
C LYS A 234 15.55 -36.45 112.98
N GLU A 235 14.27 -36.17 113.16
CA GLU A 235 13.64 -36.08 114.47
C GLU A 235 13.65 -37.46 115.16
N LYS A 236 13.31 -38.53 114.41
CA LYS A 236 13.45 -39.93 114.89
C LYS A 236 14.88 -40.27 115.28
N GLU A 237 15.88 -39.97 114.45
CA GLU A 237 17.29 -40.22 114.78
C GLU A 237 17.72 -39.45 116.04
N SER A 238 17.24 -38.22 116.23
CA SER A 238 17.54 -37.44 117.43
C SER A 238 16.95 -38.07 118.70
N LEU A 239 15.74 -38.62 118.61
CA LEU A 239 15.08 -39.35 119.70
C LEU A 239 15.80 -40.66 120.02
N GLU A 240 16.20 -41.42 119.00
CA GLU A 240 16.99 -42.65 119.16
C GLU A 240 18.32 -42.34 119.86
N LYS A 241 19.01 -41.27 119.43
CA LYS A 241 20.27 -40.81 120.03
C LYS A 241 20.09 -40.40 121.49
N ASN A 242 19.01 -39.68 121.81
CA ASN A 242 18.66 -39.32 123.18
C ASN A 242 18.33 -40.56 124.04
N ARG A 243 17.68 -41.57 123.47
CA ARG A 243 17.40 -42.84 124.17
C ARG A 243 18.69 -43.58 124.53
N ILE A 244 19.62 -43.69 123.59
CA ILE A 244 20.94 -44.31 123.82
C ILE A 244 21.74 -43.54 124.89
N ILE A 245 21.68 -42.20 124.90
CA ILE A 245 22.32 -41.39 125.96
C ILE A 245 21.70 -41.68 127.33
N LEU A 246 20.38 -41.90 127.41
CA LEU A 246 19.70 -42.23 128.66
C LEU A 246 20.11 -43.61 129.18
N GLU A 247 20.11 -44.63 128.30
CA GLU A 247 20.56 -45.99 128.64
C GLU A 247 22.02 -46.01 129.14
N LEU A 248 22.89 -45.20 128.52
CA LEU A 248 24.27 -45.01 128.98
C LEU A 248 24.37 -44.31 130.34
N LYS A 249 23.49 -43.33 130.62
CA LYS A 249 23.43 -42.67 131.92
C LYS A 249 22.96 -43.62 133.03
N GLU A 250 21.95 -44.44 132.76
CA GLU A 250 21.48 -45.47 133.71
C GLU A 250 22.57 -46.51 134.01
N SER A 251 23.23 -47.03 132.98
CA SER A 251 24.33 -47.99 133.16
C SER A 251 25.51 -47.41 133.96
N ASN A 252 25.83 -46.13 133.77
CA ASN A 252 26.86 -45.48 134.58
C ASN A 252 26.41 -45.24 136.02
N TYR A 253 25.13 -44.94 136.25
CA TYR A 253 24.58 -44.84 137.61
C TYR A 253 24.64 -46.17 138.36
N GLU A 254 24.32 -47.28 137.68
CA GLU A 254 24.47 -48.62 138.25
C GLU A 254 25.92 -48.95 138.60
N LYS A 255 26.88 -48.61 137.73
CA LYS A 255 28.31 -48.79 138.01
C LYS A 255 28.78 -47.97 139.22
N ILE A 256 28.31 -46.72 139.36
CA ILE A 256 28.61 -45.88 140.53
C ILE A 256 28.03 -46.50 141.81
N SER A 257 26.81 -47.03 141.77
CA SER A 257 26.19 -47.68 142.93
C SER A 257 26.93 -48.95 143.37
N VAL A 258 27.48 -49.73 142.43
CA VAL A 258 28.31 -50.91 142.73
C VAL A 258 29.62 -50.48 143.40
N ILE A 259 30.26 -49.42 142.91
CA ILE A 259 31.50 -48.88 143.51
C ILE A 259 31.25 -48.30 144.91
N GLU A 260 30.12 -47.62 145.13
CA GLU A 260 29.73 -47.12 146.46
C GLU A 260 29.51 -48.27 147.47
N LYS A 261 28.92 -49.38 147.03
CA LYS A 261 28.78 -50.57 147.88
C LYS A 261 30.13 -51.22 148.19
N GLU A 262 31.05 -51.32 147.23
CA GLU A 262 32.40 -51.84 147.48
C GLU A 262 33.20 -50.95 148.43
N LEU A 263 33.14 -49.62 148.27
CA LEU A 263 33.80 -48.67 149.17
C LEU A 263 33.25 -48.73 150.59
N ASN A 264 31.93 -48.82 150.77
CA ASN A 264 31.33 -48.97 152.10
C ASN A 264 31.71 -50.28 152.77
N THR A 265 31.82 -51.37 152.01
CA THR A 265 32.25 -52.67 152.55
C THR A 265 33.71 -52.62 153.04
N LYS A 266 34.58 -51.96 152.25
CA LYS A 266 36.00 -51.74 152.61
C LYS A 266 36.17 -50.81 153.81
N LEU A 267 35.26 -49.85 153.99
CA LEU A 267 35.25 -48.90 155.11
C LEU A 267 34.86 -49.60 156.42
N ILE A 268 33.94 -50.57 156.36
CA ILE A 268 33.56 -51.41 157.50
C ILE A 268 34.73 -52.32 157.92
N GLU A 269 35.41 -52.97 156.98
CA GLU A 269 36.58 -53.82 157.26
C GLU A 269 37.73 -53.04 157.94
N LEU A 270 37.98 -51.79 157.52
CA LEU A 270 39.00 -50.93 158.13
C LEU A 270 38.63 -50.46 159.55
N ILE A 271 37.34 -50.30 159.85
CA ILE A 271 36.86 -49.98 161.20
C ILE A 271 37.02 -51.19 162.14
N GLU A 272 36.77 -52.41 161.65
CA GLU A 272 37.00 -53.64 162.41
C GLU A 272 38.49 -53.91 162.68
N GLN A 273 39.36 -53.62 161.72
CA GLN A 273 40.81 -53.73 161.94
C GLN A 273 41.34 -52.72 162.97
N ASN A 274 40.80 -51.50 162.99
CA ASN A 274 41.21 -50.47 163.95
C ASN A 274 40.68 -50.73 165.37
N THR A 275 39.53 -51.38 165.51
CA THR A 275 39.00 -51.81 166.82
C THR A 275 39.78 -53.00 167.39
N MET A 276 40.22 -53.95 166.56
CA MET A 276 41.12 -55.02 167.00
C MET A 276 42.51 -54.50 167.40
N ALA A 277 43.08 -53.55 166.66
CA ALA A 277 44.37 -52.95 167.00
C ALA A 277 44.34 -52.18 168.34
N ASN A 278 43.25 -51.46 168.63
CA ASN A 278 43.11 -50.73 169.89
C ASN A 278 42.88 -51.64 171.10
N ASN A 279 42.18 -52.76 170.94
CA ASN A 279 42.04 -53.75 172.02
C ASN A 279 43.40 -54.42 172.34
N ARG A 280 44.26 -54.63 171.32
CA ARG A 280 45.64 -55.12 171.51
C ARG A 280 46.54 -54.12 172.24
N ILE A 281 46.35 -52.82 171.99
CA ILE A 281 47.05 -51.73 172.71
C ILE A 281 46.60 -51.66 174.18
N LYS A 282 45.31 -51.90 174.45
CA LYS A 282 44.77 -51.96 175.83
C LYS A 282 45.32 -53.14 176.64
N GLU A 283 45.44 -54.31 176.03
CA GLU A 283 46.05 -55.50 176.69
C GLU A 283 47.53 -55.28 177.05
N LEU A 284 48.31 -54.64 176.16
CA LEU A 284 49.71 -54.30 176.43
C LEU A 284 49.88 -53.21 177.50
N GLN A 285 48.91 -52.31 177.64
CA GLN A 285 48.89 -51.30 178.73
C GLN A 285 48.62 -51.92 180.11
N ASP A 286 47.89 -53.03 180.18
CA ASP A 286 47.61 -53.74 181.44
C ASP A 286 48.75 -54.70 181.86
N GLU A 287 49.55 -55.20 180.92
CA GLU A 287 50.79 -55.95 181.23
C GLU A 287 51.90 -55.05 181.81
N ILE A 288 52.04 -53.81 181.33
CA ILE A 288 53.04 -52.86 181.86
C ILE A 288 52.68 -52.40 183.29
N LYS A 289 51.39 -52.32 183.64
CA LYS A 289 50.95 -51.99 185.01
C LYS A 289 51.24 -53.07 186.06
N LYS A 290 51.51 -54.31 185.65
CA LYS A 290 51.87 -55.41 186.59
C LYS A 290 53.38 -55.53 186.86
N LEU A 291 54.24 -54.82 186.12
CA LEU A 291 55.71 -54.90 186.24
C LEU A 291 56.36 -53.74 187.01
N ILE A 292 55.59 -52.76 187.51
CA ILE A 292 56.10 -51.64 188.34
C ILE A 292 55.40 -51.63 189.71
N LYS A 293 55.43 -52.77 190.39
CA LYS A 293 55.20 -52.87 191.84
C LYS A 293 56.37 -53.60 192.47
#